data_AF-A0A9W8TKZ6-F1
#
_entry.id   AF-A0A9W8TKZ6-F1
#
_cell.length_a   1.000
_cell.length_b   1.000
_cell.length_c   1.000
_cell.angle_alpha   90.00
_cell.angle_beta   90.00
_cell.angle_gamma   90.00
#
_symmetry.space_group_name_H-M   'P 1'
#
loop_
_entity.id
_entity.type
_entity.pdbx_description
1 polymer ?
#
loop_
_entity_poly.entity_id
_entity_poly.type
_entity_poly.pdbx_seq_one_letter_code
_entity_poly.pdbx_strand_id
1 'polypeptide(L)'
;MFWLLVNSRTFYYLNAALKKWRGATKDDHMALQPVADLFNHADEAGCHVAFGSDGFTFRTTRAHGKGEEVHICYGNHGGDFLLVEYGFVMEKNCWDEALLDDVVLGRFSKKQKEQLEEVGFLGNYVLDRETVCHRTQVAVRLLVCNSGQWMQFVNGYDDGESSQKAVDALLLELLREYATRIEDTIKKVLTLETPNEKKHWLVNRTADLDEKKDILVQRWRQIGRLVDARIKSLEREPQRD
;
A
#
# COMPACT_ATOMS: atom_id res chain seq x y z
N MET A 1 -13.88 13.29 15.73
CA MET A 1 -13.56 14.35 14.74
C MET A 1 -12.09 14.78 14.80
N PHE A 2 -11.50 15.00 15.99
CA PHE A 2 -10.08 15.38 16.12
C PHE A 2 -9.06 14.33 15.64
N TRP A 3 -9.39 13.04 15.76
CA TRP A 3 -8.49 11.96 15.33
C TRP A 3 -8.10 12.05 13.85
N LEU A 4 -9.06 12.31 12.95
CA LEU A 4 -8.79 12.44 11.51
C LEU A 4 -7.81 13.59 11.18
N LEU A 5 -7.91 14.70 11.93
CA LEU A 5 -7.00 15.84 11.75
C LEU A 5 -5.58 15.48 12.22
N VAL A 6 -5.46 14.87 13.40
CA VAL A 6 -4.16 14.42 13.90
C VAL A 6 -3.56 13.38 12.94
N ASN A 7 -4.35 12.45 12.43
CA ASN A 7 -3.86 11.41 11.54
C ASN A 7 -3.33 11.96 10.19
N SER A 8 -4.08 12.88 9.58
CA SER A 8 -3.79 13.35 8.22
C SER A 8 -2.90 14.60 8.13
N ARG A 9 -2.66 15.32 9.23
CA ARG A 9 -1.97 16.64 9.22
C ARG A 9 -0.77 16.75 10.17
N THR A 10 -0.45 15.68 10.88
CA THR A 10 0.69 15.68 11.82
C THR A 10 2.01 15.49 11.10
N PHE A 11 3.03 16.21 11.56
CA PHE A 11 4.43 16.02 11.18
C PHE A 11 5.19 15.37 12.32
N TYR A 12 6.10 14.47 11.96
CA TYR A 12 7.01 13.84 12.91
C TYR A 12 8.22 14.74 13.17
N TYR A 13 8.28 15.37 14.34
CA TYR A 13 9.33 16.31 14.73
C TYR A 13 10.36 15.68 15.69
N LEU A 14 11.63 15.72 15.29
CA LEU A 14 12.75 15.33 16.14
C LEU A 14 13.75 16.47 16.28
N ASN A 15 14.08 16.82 17.52
CA ASN A 15 15.23 17.66 17.83
C ASN A 15 16.22 16.96 18.79
N ALA A 16 17.39 17.56 18.98
CA ALA A 16 18.44 16.97 19.80
C ALA A 16 18.05 16.79 21.28
N ALA A 17 17.13 17.60 21.80
CA ALA A 17 16.63 17.50 23.16
C ALA A 17 15.65 16.33 23.32
N LEU A 18 14.68 16.21 22.40
CA LEU A 18 13.70 15.12 22.36
C LEU A 18 14.36 13.76 22.15
N LYS A 19 15.37 13.67 21.27
CA LYS A 19 16.17 12.44 21.09
C LYS A 19 16.85 11.96 22.37
N LYS A 20 17.20 12.88 23.27
CA LYS A 20 17.89 12.58 24.54
C LYS A 20 16.90 12.33 25.69
N TRP A 21 15.61 12.57 25.47
CA TRP A 21 14.61 12.37 26.49
C TRP A 21 14.34 10.87 26.70
N ARG A 22 14.80 10.36 27.84
CA ARG A 22 14.56 8.96 28.23
C ARG A 22 13.07 8.74 28.48
N GLY A 23 12.49 7.78 27.77
CA GLY A 23 11.08 7.42 27.87
C GLY A 23 10.18 8.05 26.81
N ALA A 24 10.72 8.89 25.91
CA ALA A 24 9.97 9.42 24.78
C ALA A 24 9.51 8.28 23.85
N THR A 25 8.23 8.31 23.50
CA THR A 25 7.59 7.41 22.53
C THR A 25 7.49 8.08 21.17
N LYS A 26 7.10 7.36 20.11
CA LYS A 26 6.87 7.99 18.80
C LYS A 26 5.80 9.08 18.87
N ASP A 27 4.81 8.92 19.74
CA ASP A 27 3.67 9.82 19.86
C ASP A 27 4.08 11.19 20.42
N ASP A 28 5.13 11.23 21.25
CA ASP A 28 5.70 12.46 21.79
C ASP A 28 6.40 13.35 20.75
N HIS A 29 6.51 12.86 19.51
CA HIS A 29 7.16 13.55 18.40
C HIS A 29 6.15 14.05 17.35
N MET A 30 4.86 13.92 17.62
CA MET A 30 3.81 14.36 16.72
C MET A 30 3.47 15.84 16.95
N ALA A 31 3.57 16.66 15.91
CA ALA A 31 3.19 18.08 15.97
C ALA A 31 2.29 18.47 14.79
N LEU A 32 1.26 19.26 15.07
CA LEU A 32 0.53 20.00 14.03
C LEU A 32 1.33 21.26 13.70
N GLN A 33 1.60 21.44 12.41
CA GLN A 33 2.44 22.54 11.94
C GLN A 33 1.64 23.42 10.99
N PRO A 34 1.18 24.59 11.45
CA PRO A 34 0.43 25.51 10.60
C PRO A 34 1.19 25.87 9.34
N VAL A 35 0.47 26.06 8.24
CA VAL A 35 0.99 26.36 6.88
C VAL A 35 1.66 25.16 6.21
N ALA A 36 2.47 24.39 6.93
CA ALA A 36 3.06 23.15 6.42
C ALA A 36 2.01 22.09 6.08
N ASP A 37 0.96 22.00 6.89
CA ASP A 37 -0.14 21.08 6.71
C ASP A 37 -1.08 21.43 5.55
N LEU A 38 -0.89 22.59 4.91
CA LEU A 38 -1.65 23.01 3.72
C LEU A 38 -1.07 22.45 2.41
N PHE A 39 0.19 22.01 2.39
CA PHE A 39 0.80 21.44 1.19
C PHE A 39 0.18 20.07 0.87
N ASN A 40 -0.26 19.87 -0.37
CA ASN A 40 -0.75 18.58 -0.86
C ASN A 40 0.40 17.62 -1.20
N HIS A 41 0.06 16.33 -1.32
CA HIS A 41 1.02 15.25 -1.57
C HIS A 41 1.36 15.08 -3.06
N ALA A 42 2.64 14.86 -3.35
CA ALA A 42 3.11 14.22 -4.59
C ALA A 42 4.20 13.18 -4.28
N ASP A 43 4.32 12.16 -5.12
CA ASP A 43 5.25 11.04 -4.97
C ASP A 43 6.71 11.45 -5.25
N GLU A 44 6.93 12.19 -6.33
CA GLU A 44 8.18 12.89 -6.67
C GLU A 44 7.99 14.39 -6.46
N ALA A 45 7.85 14.79 -5.20
CA ALA A 45 7.57 16.19 -4.88
C ALA A 45 8.77 17.08 -5.25
N GLY A 46 8.49 18.13 -6.03
CA GLY A 46 9.41 19.21 -6.37
C GLY A 46 9.83 20.07 -5.17
N CYS A 47 9.77 19.55 -3.95
CA CYS A 47 10.04 20.23 -2.69
C CYS A 47 10.67 19.26 -1.68
N HIS A 48 11.82 19.65 -1.15
CA HIS A 48 12.49 19.00 -0.04
C HIS A 48 12.12 19.67 1.28
N VAL A 49 12.04 18.86 2.32
CA VAL A 49 11.59 19.26 3.65
C VAL A 49 12.70 18.95 4.64
N ALA A 50 13.16 19.97 5.38
CA ALA A 50 14.26 19.82 6.32
C ALA A 50 13.97 20.47 7.68
N PHE A 51 14.40 19.79 8.75
CA PHE A 51 14.43 20.33 10.09
C PHE A 51 15.74 21.09 10.31
N GLY A 52 15.66 22.39 10.59
CA GLY A 52 16.78 23.24 10.97
C GLY A 52 16.75 23.62 12.46
N SER A 53 17.77 24.33 12.92
CA SER A 53 17.79 24.92 14.27
C SER A 53 16.69 25.95 14.48
N ASP A 54 16.28 26.61 13.40
CA ASP A 54 15.41 27.80 13.45
C ASP A 54 13.97 27.47 13.01
N GLY A 55 13.69 26.21 12.68
CA GLY A 55 12.36 25.74 12.30
C GLY A 55 12.34 24.76 11.13
N PHE A 56 11.19 24.66 10.49
CA PHE A 56 10.94 23.74 9.40
C PHE A 56 11.03 24.46 8.05
N THR A 57 11.91 23.96 7.18
CA THR A 57 12.21 24.59 5.89
C THR A 57 11.67 23.75 4.74
N PHE A 58 10.87 24.38 3.90
CA PHE A 58 10.45 23.86 2.60
C PHE A 58 11.32 24.49 1.52
N ARG A 59 11.97 23.67 0.71
CA ARG A 59 12.84 24.13 -0.39
C ARG A 59 12.44 23.44 -1.68
N THR A 60 12.04 24.22 -2.68
CA THR A 60 11.73 23.66 -4.00
C THR A 60 12.98 23.06 -4.64
N THR A 61 12.85 21.90 -5.27
CA THR A 61 13.90 21.20 -6.02
C THR A 61 13.84 21.52 -7.51
N ARG A 62 12.82 22.26 -7.95
CA ARG A 62 12.65 22.79 -9.30
C ARG A 62 12.04 24.19 -9.29
N ALA A 63 12.00 24.82 -10.47
CA ALA A 63 11.23 26.04 -10.68
C ALA A 63 9.72 25.75 -10.67
N HIS A 64 8.94 26.69 -10.16
CA HIS A 64 7.47 26.67 -10.19
C HIS A 64 6.94 27.87 -10.97
N GLY A 65 5.96 27.62 -11.83
CA GLY A 65 5.26 28.67 -12.58
C GLY A 65 4.32 29.48 -11.68
N LYS A 66 3.96 30.69 -12.12
CA LYS A 66 2.92 31.48 -11.45
C LYS A 66 1.59 30.73 -11.49
N GLY A 67 1.00 30.50 -10.32
CA GLY A 67 -0.26 29.76 -10.18
C GLY A 67 -0.09 28.25 -10.14
N GLU A 68 1.14 27.73 -10.22
CA GLU A 68 1.41 26.32 -10.04
C GLU A 68 1.40 25.95 -8.55
N GLU A 69 0.72 24.86 -8.22
CA GLU A 69 0.68 24.34 -6.86
C GLU A 69 2.01 23.71 -6.44
N VAL A 70 2.43 24.02 -5.21
CA VAL A 70 3.60 23.41 -4.59
C VAL A 70 3.14 22.20 -3.78
N HIS A 71 3.77 21.05 -4.04
CA HIS A 71 3.48 19.80 -3.36
C HIS A 71 4.68 19.37 -2.51
N ILE A 72 4.44 18.55 -1.50
CA ILE A 72 5.46 17.88 -0.69
C ILE A 72 5.25 16.36 -0.73
N CYS A 73 6.27 15.59 -0.35
CA CYS A 73 6.14 14.16 -0.18
C CYS A 73 5.85 13.85 1.29
N TYR A 74 4.71 13.22 1.59
CA TYR A 74 4.35 12.80 2.95
C TYR A 74 5.15 11.56 3.39
N GLY A 75 5.63 10.79 2.40
CA GLY A 75 6.38 9.56 2.57
C GLY A 75 6.15 8.63 1.36
N ASN A 76 6.86 7.51 1.33
CA ASN A 76 6.69 6.47 0.33
C ASN A 76 5.44 5.64 0.68
N HIS A 77 4.27 6.18 0.37
CA HIS A 77 2.99 5.61 0.79
C HIS A 77 2.27 4.94 -0.39
N GLY A 78 1.91 3.67 -0.23
CA GLY A 78 1.04 2.95 -1.17
C GLY A 78 -0.37 3.52 -1.22
N GLY A 79 -1.13 3.19 -2.27
CA GLY A 79 -2.48 3.74 -2.46
C GLY A 79 -3.47 3.40 -1.35
N ASP A 80 -3.36 2.22 -0.73
CA ASP A 80 -4.20 1.83 0.40
C ASP A 80 -3.91 2.69 1.64
N PHE A 81 -2.63 2.96 1.91
CA PHE A 81 -2.21 3.82 3.01
C PHE A 81 -2.71 5.25 2.81
N LEU A 82 -2.56 5.82 1.60
CA LEU A 82 -3.08 7.15 1.30
C LEU A 82 -4.61 7.23 1.47
N LEU A 83 -5.33 6.19 1.06
CA LEU A 83 -6.77 6.16 1.20
C LEU A 83 -7.22 6.08 2.67
N VAL A 84 -6.62 5.18 3.45
CA VAL A 84 -7.01 4.96 4.86
C VAL A 84 -6.57 6.12 5.75
N GLU A 85 -5.34 6.59 5.59
CA GLU A 85 -4.75 7.55 6.52
C GLU A 85 -5.04 9.02 6.14
N TYR A 86 -5.16 9.29 4.84
CA TYR A 86 -5.35 10.66 4.32
C TYR A 86 -6.67 10.86 3.55
N GLY A 87 -7.42 9.80 3.24
CA GLY A 87 -8.73 9.90 2.61
C GLY A 87 -8.72 10.17 1.11
N PHE A 88 -7.61 9.94 0.40
CA PHE A 88 -7.54 10.13 -1.05
C PHE A 88 -6.72 9.04 -1.75
N VAL A 89 -6.90 8.92 -3.06
CA VAL A 89 -6.04 8.11 -3.94
C VAL A 89 -5.42 9.00 -5.01
N MET A 90 -4.16 8.75 -5.36
CA MET A 90 -3.49 9.47 -6.43
C MET A 90 -3.76 8.81 -7.77
N GLU A 91 -3.87 9.59 -8.84
CA GLU A 91 -3.98 9.02 -10.20
C GLU A 91 -2.72 8.22 -10.59
N LYS A 92 -1.55 8.75 -10.22
CA LYS A 92 -0.23 8.14 -10.39
C LYS A 92 0.50 8.17 -9.05
N ASN A 93 0.96 7.01 -8.58
CA ASN A 93 1.74 6.88 -7.37
C ASN A 93 2.87 5.86 -7.58
N CYS A 94 4.13 6.31 -7.67
CA CYS A 94 5.28 5.44 -7.89
C CYS A 94 5.49 4.38 -6.78
N TRP A 95 4.91 4.59 -5.61
CA TRP A 95 4.95 3.67 -4.46
C TRP A 95 3.70 2.78 -4.35
N ASP A 96 2.86 2.72 -5.39
CA ASP A 96 1.63 1.94 -5.33
C ASP A 96 1.91 0.43 -5.27
N GLU A 97 1.08 -0.26 -4.48
CA GLU A 97 1.20 -1.67 -4.16
C GLU A 97 -0.18 -2.30 -3.93
N ALA A 98 -0.24 -3.63 -4.00
CA ALA A 98 -1.44 -4.42 -3.76
C ALA A 98 -1.16 -5.53 -2.76
N LEU A 99 -2.02 -5.66 -1.74
CA LEU A 99 -1.96 -6.74 -0.77
C LEU A 99 -2.59 -8.02 -1.36
N LEU A 100 -1.87 -9.14 -1.27
CA LEU A 100 -2.26 -10.43 -1.82
C LEU A 100 -2.79 -11.41 -0.75
N ASP A 101 -2.79 -11.02 0.52
CA ASP A 101 -3.16 -11.87 1.65
C ASP A 101 -4.49 -12.61 1.45
N ASP A 102 -5.49 -11.94 0.87
CA ASP A 102 -6.82 -12.51 0.61
C ASP A 102 -6.78 -13.78 -0.27
N VAL A 103 -5.87 -13.82 -1.25
CA VAL A 103 -5.74 -14.97 -2.16
C VAL A 103 -4.67 -15.96 -1.71
N VAL A 104 -3.61 -15.49 -1.06
CA VAL A 104 -2.48 -16.33 -0.64
C VAL A 104 -2.79 -17.07 0.66
N LEU A 105 -3.31 -16.40 1.70
CA LEU A 105 -3.53 -17.02 3.02
C LEU A 105 -4.57 -18.16 2.97
N GLY A 106 -5.47 -18.14 2.00
CA GLY A 106 -6.46 -19.20 1.78
C GLY A 106 -5.86 -20.51 1.29
N ARG A 107 -4.63 -20.51 0.75
CA ARG A 107 -3.97 -21.72 0.22
C ARG A 107 -3.27 -22.55 1.29
N PHE A 108 -2.97 -21.97 2.44
CA PHE A 108 -2.21 -22.65 3.47
C PHE A 108 -3.11 -23.45 4.41
N SER A 109 -2.69 -24.68 4.71
CA SER A 109 -3.16 -25.42 5.87
C SER A 109 -2.76 -24.71 7.18
N LYS A 110 -3.41 -25.08 8.29
CA LYS A 110 -3.06 -24.55 9.62
C LYS A 110 -1.56 -24.72 9.95
N LYS A 111 -1.02 -25.91 9.66
CA LYS A 111 0.39 -26.22 9.88
C LYS A 111 1.32 -25.33 9.06
N GLN A 112 1.00 -25.06 7.80
CA GLN A 112 1.81 -24.18 6.96
C GLN A 112 1.77 -22.72 7.45
N LYS A 113 0.63 -22.26 7.98
CA LYS A 113 0.54 -20.93 8.61
C LYS A 113 1.42 -20.84 9.87
N GLU A 114 1.41 -21.87 10.71
CA GLU A 114 2.28 -21.96 11.88
C GLU A 114 3.77 -21.93 11.46
N GLN A 115 4.14 -22.68 10.41
CA GLN A 115 5.50 -22.64 9.88
C GLN A 115 5.91 -21.25 9.40
N LEU A 116 5.04 -20.54 8.68
CA LEU A 116 5.30 -19.18 8.21
C LEU A 116 5.41 -18.18 9.37
N GLU A 117 4.59 -18.34 10.41
CA GLU A 117 4.65 -17.53 11.62
C GLU A 117 5.99 -17.74 12.34
N GLU A 118 6.42 -18.99 12.51
CA GLU A 118 7.69 -19.35 13.16
C GLU A 118 8.91 -18.70 12.47
N VAL A 119 8.88 -18.58 11.15
CA VAL A 119 9.95 -17.93 10.37
C VAL A 119 9.70 -16.44 10.11
N GLY A 120 8.60 -15.87 10.62
CA GLY A 120 8.27 -14.44 10.50
C GLY A 120 7.74 -14.00 9.13
N PHE A 121 7.28 -14.92 8.29
CA PHE A 121 6.81 -14.71 6.92
C PHE A 121 5.29 -14.94 6.73
N LEU A 122 4.49 -15.00 7.81
CA LEU A 122 3.03 -15.02 7.70
C LEU A 122 2.47 -13.63 7.36
N GLY A 123 1.64 -13.55 6.32
CA GLY A 123 0.95 -12.33 5.88
C GLY A 123 1.85 -11.20 5.37
N ASN A 124 1.22 -10.08 5.03
CA ASN A 124 1.84 -8.92 4.38
C ASN A 124 2.52 -9.29 3.06
N TYR A 125 1.81 -10.06 2.23
CA TYR A 125 2.21 -10.42 0.88
C TYR A 125 1.85 -9.29 -0.06
N VAL A 126 2.86 -8.69 -0.69
CA VAL A 126 2.68 -7.46 -1.46
C VAL A 126 3.15 -7.68 -2.90
N LEU A 127 2.40 -7.11 -3.84
CA LEU A 127 2.77 -6.90 -5.23
C LEU A 127 2.96 -5.40 -5.47
N ASP A 128 4.16 -4.99 -5.87
CA ASP A 128 4.41 -3.65 -6.36
C ASP A 128 4.27 -3.58 -7.90
N ARG A 129 4.75 -2.51 -8.50
CA ARG A 129 4.68 -2.29 -9.97
C ARG A 129 5.52 -3.28 -10.79
N GLU A 130 6.51 -3.90 -10.18
CA GLU A 130 7.49 -4.76 -10.85
C GLU A 130 7.26 -6.23 -10.48
N THR A 131 7.21 -6.53 -9.18
CA THR A 131 7.24 -7.91 -8.68
C THR A 131 6.60 -8.07 -7.31
N VAL A 132 6.50 -9.32 -6.87
CA VAL A 132 6.06 -9.63 -5.51
C VAL A 132 7.23 -9.55 -4.53
N CYS A 133 6.95 -9.11 -3.32
CA CYS A 133 7.96 -8.97 -2.29
C CYS A 133 8.55 -10.32 -1.85
N HIS A 134 9.70 -10.29 -1.17
CA HIS A 134 10.37 -11.49 -0.67
C HIS A 134 9.47 -12.36 0.24
N ARG A 135 8.57 -11.74 1.03
CA ARG A 135 7.62 -12.49 1.87
C ARG A 135 6.70 -13.36 1.03
N THR A 136 6.17 -12.80 -0.06
CA THR A 136 5.34 -13.54 -1.02
C THR A 136 6.14 -14.67 -1.67
N GLN A 137 7.40 -14.42 -2.03
CA GLN A 137 8.31 -15.44 -2.58
C GLN A 137 8.53 -16.61 -1.62
N VAL A 138 8.75 -16.35 -0.32
CA VAL A 138 8.86 -17.39 0.71
C VAL A 138 7.56 -18.18 0.86
N ALA A 139 6.43 -17.47 0.91
CA ALA A 139 5.13 -18.07 1.15
C ALA A 139 4.69 -18.98 0.00
N VAL A 140 4.84 -18.53 -1.26
CA VAL A 140 4.48 -19.33 -2.43
C VAL A 140 5.42 -20.54 -2.56
N ARG A 141 6.72 -20.41 -2.26
CA ARG A 141 7.66 -21.56 -2.24
C ARG A 141 7.28 -22.63 -1.23
N LEU A 142 6.63 -22.30 -0.12
CA LEU A 142 6.14 -23.31 0.84
C LEU A 142 5.08 -24.24 0.22
N LEU A 143 4.38 -23.78 -0.83
CA LEU A 143 3.36 -24.57 -1.52
C LEU A 143 3.92 -25.44 -2.65
N VAL A 144 5.03 -25.03 -3.27
CA VAL A 144 5.56 -25.69 -4.48
C VAL A 144 6.87 -26.44 -4.24
N CYS A 145 7.63 -26.11 -3.20
CA CYS A 145 8.90 -26.74 -2.88
C CYS A 145 8.76 -27.82 -1.81
N ASN A 146 9.72 -28.74 -1.77
CA ASN A 146 9.86 -29.62 -0.62
C ASN A 146 10.42 -28.86 0.60
N SER A 147 10.20 -29.40 1.80
CA SER A 147 10.59 -28.78 3.07
C SER A 147 12.09 -28.42 3.15
N GLY A 148 12.98 -29.21 2.55
CA GLY A 148 14.42 -28.96 2.57
C GLY A 148 14.81 -27.77 1.71
N GLN A 149 14.37 -27.76 0.46
CA GLN A 149 14.60 -26.64 -0.48
C GLN A 149 13.99 -25.34 0.04
N TRP A 150 12.75 -25.39 0.54
CA TRP A 150 12.09 -24.22 1.12
C TRP A 150 12.89 -23.64 2.29
N MET A 151 13.37 -24.49 3.21
CA MET A 151 14.18 -24.05 4.34
C MET A 151 15.54 -23.46 3.91
N GLN A 152 16.14 -23.97 2.84
CA GLN A 152 17.37 -23.39 2.29
C GLN A 152 17.13 -21.97 1.76
N PHE A 153 16.03 -21.74 1.05
CA PHE A 153 15.65 -20.42 0.56
C PHE A 153 15.39 -19.44 1.71
N VAL A 154 14.61 -19.85 2.72
CA VAL A 154 14.32 -19.02 3.90
C VAL A 154 15.58 -18.57 4.63
N ASN A 155 16.59 -19.44 4.71
CA ASN A 155 17.87 -19.15 5.35
C ASN A 155 18.87 -18.43 4.43
N GLY A 156 18.51 -18.16 3.17
CA GLY A 156 19.38 -17.49 2.19
C GLY A 156 20.49 -18.36 1.58
N TYR A 157 20.37 -19.69 1.68
CA TYR A 157 21.31 -20.64 1.06
C TYR A 157 20.91 -21.06 -0.36
N ASP A 158 19.67 -20.80 -0.77
CA ASP A 158 19.14 -21.01 -2.12
C ASP A 158 18.67 -19.64 -2.65
N ASP A 159 19.09 -19.28 -3.86
CA ASP A 159 18.69 -18.04 -4.54
C ASP A 159 17.26 -18.13 -5.11
N GLY A 160 16.70 -19.33 -5.14
CA GLY A 160 15.34 -19.59 -5.56
C GLY A 160 15.16 -19.73 -7.07
N GLU A 161 16.21 -19.66 -7.89
CA GLU A 161 16.12 -19.76 -9.36
C GLU A 161 15.51 -21.09 -9.79
N SER A 162 15.93 -22.19 -9.14
CA SER A 162 15.49 -23.55 -9.46
C SER A 162 13.98 -23.79 -9.26
N SER A 163 13.34 -23.03 -8.37
CA SER A 163 11.91 -23.14 -8.07
C SER A 163 11.07 -22.02 -8.69
N GLN A 164 11.70 -21.03 -9.33
CA GLN A 164 11.04 -19.81 -9.79
C GLN A 164 9.93 -20.10 -10.82
N LYS A 165 10.14 -21.04 -11.74
CA LYS A 165 9.11 -21.46 -12.73
C LYS A 165 7.84 -22.00 -12.05
N ALA A 166 7.98 -22.76 -10.97
CA ALA A 166 6.85 -23.29 -10.21
C ALA A 166 6.15 -22.21 -9.38
N VAL A 167 6.94 -21.29 -8.81
CA VAL A 167 6.43 -20.11 -8.09
C VAL A 167 5.61 -19.23 -9.03
N ASP A 168 6.13 -18.91 -10.20
CA ASP A 168 5.48 -18.06 -11.20
C ASP A 168 4.19 -18.68 -11.74
N ALA A 169 4.17 -20.00 -11.93
CA ALA A 169 2.96 -20.72 -12.32
C ALA A 169 1.85 -20.61 -11.26
N LEU A 170 2.18 -20.83 -9.97
CA LEU A 170 1.21 -20.70 -8.88
C LEU A 170 0.81 -19.23 -8.64
N LEU A 171 1.75 -18.30 -8.75
CA LEU A 171 1.48 -16.88 -8.63
C LEU A 171 0.52 -16.40 -9.73
N LEU A 172 0.69 -16.87 -10.97
CA LEU A 172 -0.22 -16.57 -12.08
C LEU A 172 -1.65 -17.06 -11.79
N GLU A 173 -1.82 -18.26 -11.22
CA GLU A 173 -3.13 -18.75 -10.78
C GLU A 173 -3.76 -17.83 -9.72
N LEU A 174 -2.99 -17.48 -8.68
CA LEU A 174 -3.44 -16.63 -7.58
C LEU A 174 -3.83 -15.23 -8.05
N LEU A 175 -3.05 -14.64 -8.95
CA LEU A 175 -3.32 -13.31 -9.51
C LEU A 175 -4.57 -13.31 -10.39
N ARG A 176 -4.82 -14.36 -11.17
CA ARG A 176 -6.07 -14.50 -11.96
C ARG A 176 -7.30 -14.64 -11.08
N GLU A 177 -7.18 -15.40 -9.99
CA GLU A 177 -8.24 -15.44 -8.98
C GLU A 177 -8.47 -14.06 -8.36
N TYR A 178 -7.39 -13.33 -8.04
CA TYR A 178 -7.51 -12.00 -7.46
C TYR A 178 -8.16 -11.00 -8.42
N ALA A 179 -7.79 -11.03 -9.71
CA ALA A 179 -8.42 -10.22 -10.75
C ALA A 179 -9.94 -10.44 -10.80
N THR A 180 -10.40 -11.68 -10.70
CA THR A 180 -11.83 -12.00 -10.64
C THR A 180 -12.50 -11.40 -9.40
N ARG A 181 -11.86 -11.52 -8.24
CA ARG A 181 -12.35 -10.93 -6.97
C ARG A 181 -12.40 -9.42 -7.01
N ILE A 182 -11.45 -8.76 -7.66
CA ILE A 182 -11.41 -7.30 -7.84
C ILE A 182 -12.65 -6.86 -8.63
N GLU A 183 -12.92 -7.50 -9.77
CA GLU A 183 -14.11 -7.20 -10.59
C GLU A 183 -15.42 -7.41 -9.84
N ASP A 184 -15.54 -8.52 -9.09
CA ASP A 184 -16.72 -8.77 -8.28
C ASP A 184 -16.87 -7.77 -7.14
N THR A 185 -15.75 -7.29 -6.57
CA THR A 185 -15.78 -6.26 -5.52
C THR A 185 -16.18 -4.91 -6.07
N ILE A 186 -15.70 -4.52 -7.26
CA ILE A 186 -16.14 -3.32 -7.97
C ILE A 186 -17.65 -3.35 -8.19
N LYS A 187 -18.19 -4.47 -8.70
CA LYS A 187 -19.65 -4.64 -8.89
C LYS A 187 -20.40 -4.47 -7.57
N LYS A 188 -19.94 -5.13 -6.50
CA LYS A 188 -20.56 -5.01 -5.17
C LYS A 188 -20.59 -3.56 -4.68
N VAL A 189 -19.47 -2.83 -4.78
CA VAL A 189 -19.38 -1.42 -4.36
C VAL A 189 -20.38 -0.55 -5.12
N LEU A 190 -20.49 -0.74 -6.44
CA LEU A 190 -21.44 0.01 -7.27
C LEU A 190 -22.90 -0.26 -6.89
N THR A 191 -23.22 -1.47 -6.43
CA THR A 191 -24.57 -1.86 -5.99
C THR A 191 -24.92 -1.47 -4.54
N LEU A 192 -23.98 -0.90 -3.77
CA LEU A 192 -24.27 -0.49 -2.39
C LEU A 192 -25.32 0.64 -2.37
N GLU A 193 -26.43 0.45 -1.68
CA GLU A 193 -27.43 1.51 -1.47
C GLU A 193 -27.22 2.19 -0.10
N THR A 194 -27.59 3.48 0.01
CA THR A 194 -27.67 4.11 1.33
C THR A 194 -28.70 3.39 2.20
N PRO A 195 -28.42 3.09 3.47
CA PRO A 195 -29.45 2.71 4.41
C PRO A 195 -30.57 3.75 4.41
N ASN A 196 -31.81 3.28 4.22
CA ASN A 196 -33.00 4.11 4.06
C ASN A 196 -33.41 4.75 5.40
N GLU A 197 -32.57 5.63 5.95
CA GLU A 197 -32.88 6.39 7.15
C GLU A 197 -33.74 7.60 6.78
N LYS A 198 -35.06 7.47 7.02
CA LYS A 198 -36.04 8.56 6.94
C LYS A 198 -35.67 9.70 7.89
N LYS A 199 -34.78 10.62 7.50
CA LYS A 199 -34.62 11.93 8.15
C LYS A 199 -34.53 13.05 7.12
N HIS A 200 -35.57 13.88 7.17
CA HIS A 200 -36.03 14.90 6.23
C HIS A 200 -35.11 16.13 6.05
N TRP A 201 -33.81 16.06 6.38
CA TRP A 201 -32.89 17.22 6.36
C TRP A 201 -31.62 17.05 5.51
N LEU A 202 -31.47 15.98 4.71
CA LEU A 202 -30.19 15.66 4.04
C LEU A 202 -30.36 15.51 2.51
N VAL A 203 -30.41 16.63 1.79
CA VAL A 203 -30.43 16.65 0.32
C VAL A 203 -29.02 16.36 -0.27
N ASN A 204 -27.94 16.47 0.53
CA ASN A 204 -26.55 16.29 0.08
C ASN A 204 -25.93 14.90 0.34
N ARG A 205 -26.69 13.92 0.87
CA ARG A 205 -26.11 12.61 1.28
C ARG A 205 -25.92 11.62 0.13
N THR A 206 -26.70 11.73 -0.94
CA THR A 206 -26.55 10.86 -2.13
C THR A 206 -25.28 11.17 -2.91
N ALA A 207 -24.99 12.45 -3.16
CA ALA A 207 -23.75 12.88 -3.80
C ALA A 207 -22.49 12.44 -3.03
N ASP A 208 -22.52 12.54 -1.69
CA ASP A 208 -21.42 12.09 -0.81
C ASP A 208 -21.21 10.56 -0.84
N LEU A 209 -22.28 9.76 -1.02
CA LEU A 209 -22.11 8.32 -1.21
C LEU A 209 -21.50 8.00 -2.58
N ASP A 210 -21.94 8.68 -3.63
CA ASP A 210 -21.45 8.45 -4.98
C ASP A 210 -19.95 8.81 -5.08
N GLU A 211 -19.53 9.92 -4.48
CA GLU A 211 -18.10 10.28 -4.38
C GLU A 211 -17.27 9.21 -3.62
N LYS A 212 -17.80 8.69 -2.51
CA LYS A 212 -17.13 7.62 -1.73
C LYS A 212 -17.02 6.33 -2.53
N LYS A 213 -18.07 5.96 -3.27
CA LYS A 213 -18.04 4.80 -4.16
C LYS A 213 -17.03 5.00 -5.27
N ASP A 214 -16.98 6.18 -5.88
CA ASP A 214 -16.06 6.49 -6.96
C ASP A 214 -14.60 6.35 -6.51
N ILE A 215 -14.24 6.84 -5.33
CA ILE A 215 -12.90 6.67 -4.75
C ILE A 215 -12.57 5.19 -4.54
N LEU A 216 -13.50 4.41 -3.97
CA LEU A 216 -13.30 2.97 -3.75
C LEU A 216 -13.14 2.20 -5.07
N VAL A 217 -13.99 2.50 -6.07
CA VAL A 217 -13.91 1.89 -7.40
C VAL A 217 -12.62 2.30 -8.09
N GLN A 218 -12.20 3.56 -7.97
CA GLN A 218 -10.92 4.03 -8.49
C GLN A 218 -9.75 3.25 -7.87
N ARG A 219 -9.78 3.02 -6.55
CA ARG A 219 -8.74 2.24 -5.88
C ARG A 219 -8.70 0.79 -6.34
N TRP A 220 -9.85 0.12 -6.41
CA TRP A 220 -9.92 -1.26 -6.91
C TRP A 220 -9.42 -1.39 -8.35
N ARG A 221 -9.71 -0.39 -9.21
CA ARG A 221 -9.16 -0.34 -10.57
C ARG A 221 -7.64 -0.13 -10.59
N GLN A 222 -7.06 0.57 -9.62
CA GLN A 222 -5.60 0.71 -9.51
C GLN A 222 -4.95 -0.62 -9.13
N ILE A 223 -5.50 -1.31 -8.13
CA ILE A 223 -5.08 -2.66 -7.74
C ILE A 223 -5.18 -3.61 -8.94
N GLY A 224 -6.31 -3.57 -9.67
CA GLY A 224 -6.51 -4.37 -10.89
C GLY A 224 -5.43 -4.12 -11.95
N ARG A 225 -5.01 -2.87 -12.16
CA ARG A 225 -3.92 -2.56 -13.10
C ARG A 225 -2.58 -3.15 -12.67
N LEU A 226 -2.24 -3.15 -11.38
CA LEU A 226 -1.02 -3.79 -10.86
C LEU A 226 -1.05 -5.30 -11.11
N VAL A 227 -2.18 -5.93 -10.76
CA VAL A 227 -2.40 -7.37 -10.94
C VAL A 227 -2.32 -7.76 -12.42
N ASP A 228 -3.04 -7.06 -13.29
CA ASP A 228 -3.04 -7.32 -14.73
C ASP A 228 -1.66 -7.12 -15.37
N ALA A 229 -0.92 -6.10 -14.92
CA ALA A 229 0.44 -5.87 -15.39
C ALA A 229 1.36 -7.05 -15.03
N ARG A 230 1.28 -7.56 -13.80
CA ARG A 230 2.08 -8.72 -13.38
C ARG A 230 1.65 -10.00 -14.09
N ILE A 231 0.35 -10.24 -14.27
CA ILE A 231 -0.16 -11.38 -15.07
C ILE A 231 0.44 -11.35 -16.48
N LYS A 232 0.38 -10.20 -17.17
CA LYS A 232 0.96 -10.04 -18.52
C LYS A 232 2.47 -10.25 -18.54
N SER A 233 3.18 -9.85 -17.48
CA SER A 233 4.62 -10.07 -17.37
C SER A 233 4.94 -11.56 -17.25
N LEU A 234 4.25 -12.27 -16.35
CA LEU A 234 4.39 -13.71 -16.13
C LEU A 234 4.05 -14.55 -17.38
N GLU A 235 3.09 -14.11 -18.19
CA GLU A 235 2.72 -14.80 -19.44
C GLU A 235 3.74 -14.58 -20.57
N ARG A 236 4.53 -13.51 -20.51
CA ARG A 236 5.53 -13.16 -21.54
C ARG A 236 6.90 -13.75 -21.26
N GLU A 237 7.21 -14.06 -20.01
CA GLU A 237 8.44 -14.74 -19.64
C GLU A 237 8.44 -16.12 -20.34
N PRO A 238 9.35 -16.37 -21.31
CA PRO A 238 9.38 -17.65 -21.98
C PRO A 238 9.59 -18.72 -20.90
N GLN A 239 8.77 -19.76 -20.95
CA GLN A 239 9.05 -21.01 -20.23
C GLN A 239 10.40 -21.51 -20.74
N ARG A 240 11.50 -21.04 -20.16
CA ARG A 240 12.82 -21.58 -20.43
C ARG A 240 12.77 -22.99 -19.85
N ASP A 241 12.93 -23.94 -20.75
CA ASP A 241 13.05 -25.36 -20.47
C ASP A 241 14.48 -25.70 -20.05
#